data_AF-A0A4Y9JU03-F1
#
_entry.id   AF-A0A4Y9JU03-F1
#
_cell.length_a   1.000
_cell.length_b   1.000
_cell.length_c   1.000
_cell.angle_alpha   90.00
_cell.angle_beta   90.00
_cell.angle_gamma   90.00
#
_symmetry.space_group_name_H-M   'P 1'
#
loop_
_entity.id
_entity.type
_entity.pdbx_description
1 polymer ?
#
loop_
_entity_poly.entity_id
_entity_poly.type
_entity_poly.pdbx_seq_one_letter_code
_entity_poly.pdbx_strand_id
1 'polypeptide(L)'
;MSKKLFKKELVEKMQELGYQQFPTRYELNFVKYLNNNFYLIVSVYFSWFDSDKFTGDLYLSLYPSRTYVDPTGDTSYFERVGFFLLKEDRQKLLNPYLQNVDRDGGDAWWYASDCDSLDNFIQSVIIAEPRFLAQKGIEQAVLNNKKLRLGYQDLVLEIIRLAIDPNNQIAMELVAQPKTDPFKIGMQWFRAAEIYMQQRGYGKIKKAQLEDFASEAYMTYYYQQLNGDYNPVLLESYEPYE
;
A
#
# COMPACT_ATOMS: atom_id res chain seq x y z
N MET A 1 0.12 -25.38 -4.13
CA MET A 1 -0.85 -24.51 -4.84
C MET A 1 -0.18 -23.78 -6.01
N SER A 2 -0.91 -23.38 -7.08
CA SER A 2 -0.32 -22.50 -8.11
C SER A 2 -0.30 -21.04 -7.64
N LYS A 3 0.68 -20.23 -8.07
CA LYS A 3 0.78 -18.81 -7.68
C LYS A 3 -0.45 -17.99 -8.09
N LYS A 4 -1.11 -18.33 -9.20
CA LYS A 4 -2.36 -17.69 -9.63
C LYS A 4 -3.51 -18.00 -8.68
N LEU A 5 -3.62 -19.26 -8.26
CA LEU A 5 -4.64 -19.70 -7.31
C LEU A 5 -4.39 -19.06 -5.93
N PHE A 6 -3.15 -19.07 -5.46
CA PHE A 6 -2.73 -18.41 -4.22
C PHE A 6 -3.15 -16.93 -4.18
N LYS A 7 -2.83 -16.17 -5.23
CA LYS A 7 -3.22 -14.75 -5.32
C LYS A 7 -4.73 -14.56 -5.25
N LYS A 8 -5.50 -15.43 -5.92
CA LYS A 8 -6.96 -15.36 -5.93
C LYS A 8 -7.52 -15.60 -4.52
N GLU A 9 -7.11 -16.68 -3.86
CA GLU A 9 -7.58 -17.04 -2.52
C GLU A 9 -7.15 -16.00 -1.48
N LEU A 10 -5.92 -15.47 -1.60
CA LEU A 10 -5.45 -14.37 -0.75
C LEU A 10 -6.35 -13.14 -0.87
N VAL A 11 -6.77 -12.77 -2.10
CA VAL A 11 -7.68 -11.64 -2.30
C VAL A 11 -9.03 -11.89 -1.65
N GLU A 12 -9.62 -13.06 -1.82
CA GLU A 12 -10.90 -13.43 -1.21
C GLU A 12 -10.84 -13.36 0.32
N LYS A 13 -9.81 -13.96 0.94
CA LYS A 13 -9.62 -13.94 2.39
C LYS A 13 -9.33 -12.54 2.95
N MET A 14 -8.56 -11.72 2.25
CA MET A 14 -8.32 -10.33 2.66
C MET A 14 -9.59 -9.47 2.56
N GLN A 15 -10.46 -9.73 1.57
CA GLN A 15 -11.76 -9.08 1.46
C GLN A 15 -12.69 -9.43 2.63
N GLU A 16 -12.67 -10.68 3.09
CA GLU A 16 -13.41 -11.09 4.30
C GLU A 16 -12.95 -10.34 5.56
N LEU A 17 -11.68 -9.92 5.61
CA LEU A 17 -11.13 -9.08 6.69
C LEU A 17 -11.43 -7.58 6.54
N GLY A 18 -12.16 -7.19 5.48
CA GLY A 18 -12.54 -5.81 5.19
C GLY A 18 -11.50 -5.03 4.39
N TYR A 19 -10.51 -5.69 3.79
CA TYR A 19 -9.55 -5.04 2.90
C TYR A 19 -10.01 -5.05 1.45
N GLN A 20 -9.57 -4.05 0.69
CA GLN A 20 -9.73 -4.01 -0.76
C GLN A 20 -8.35 -4.08 -1.43
N GLN A 21 -8.22 -4.88 -2.47
CA GLN A 21 -7.00 -4.94 -3.25
C GLN A 21 -6.95 -3.76 -4.23
N PHE A 22 -5.79 -3.10 -4.33
CA PHE A 22 -5.58 -2.10 -5.36
C PHE A 22 -4.58 -2.55 -6.42
N PRO A 23 -4.87 -2.27 -7.70
CA PRO A 23 -3.97 -2.59 -8.78
C PRO A 23 -2.78 -1.63 -8.72
N THR A 24 -1.64 -2.14 -8.26
CA THR A 24 -0.35 -1.46 -8.37
C THR A 24 0.65 -2.38 -9.03
N ARG A 25 1.84 -1.90 -9.42
CA ARG A 25 2.91 -2.78 -9.92
C ARG A 25 3.28 -3.87 -8.91
N TYR A 26 3.13 -3.58 -7.61
CA TYR A 26 3.25 -4.57 -6.54
C TYR A 26 1.89 -5.27 -6.41
N GLU A 27 1.79 -6.46 -6.97
CA GLU A 27 0.50 -7.11 -7.28
C GLU A 27 -0.40 -7.41 -6.06
N LEU A 28 0.08 -7.26 -4.82
CA LEU A 28 -0.66 -7.61 -3.61
C LEU A 28 -0.56 -6.52 -2.52
N ASN A 29 -1.18 -5.38 -2.77
CA ASN A 29 -1.43 -4.37 -1.74
C ASN A 29 -2.93 -4.36 -1.40
N PHE A 30 -3.23 -4.46 -0.11
CA PHE A 30 -4.56 -4.52 0.45
C PHE A 30 -4.75 -3.32 1.37
N VAL A 31 -5.83 -2.57 1.19
CA VAL A 31 -6.09 -1.33 1.92
C VAL A 31 -7.42 -1.42 2.65
N LYS A 32 -7.44 -1.02 3.91
CA LYS A 32 -8.63 -0.95 4.77
C LYS A 32 -8.71 0.45 5.37
N TYR A 33 -9.84 1.12 5.14
CA TYR A 33 -10.11 2.41 5.75
C TYR A 33 -10.50 2.23 7.22
N LEU A 34 -9.94 3.06 8.10
CA LEU A 34 -10.24 3.09 9.52
C LEU A 34 -11.07 4.35 9.85
N ASN A 35 -11.95 4.26 10.85
CA ASN A 35 -12.90 5.33 11.21
C ASN A 35 -12.25 6.65 11.71
N ASN A 36 -10.92 6.69 11.87
CA ASN A 36 -10.12 7.80 12.38
C ASN A 36 -9.32 8.51 11.24
N ASN A 37 -9.77 8.40 9.99
CA ASN A 37 -9.11 8.97 8.79
C ASN A 37 -7.73 8.36 8.49
N PHE A 38 -7.43 7.17 9.01
CA PHE A 38 -6.23 6.42 8.65
C PHE A 38 -6.57 5.26 7.72
N TYR A 39 -5.55 4.80 7.01
CA TYR A 39 -5.58 3.62 6.18
C TYR A 39 -4.61 2.60 6.76
N LEU A 40 -5.13 1.40 7.00
CA LEU A 40 -4.31 0.22 7.28
C LEU A 40 -4.02 -0.49 5.97
N ILE A 41 -2.75 -0.75 5.73
CA ILE A 41 -2.29 -1.37 4.48
C ILE A 41 -1.54 -2.65 4.80
N VAL A 42 -1.93 -3.74 4.15
CA VAL A 42 -1.19 -5.00 4.15
C VAL A 42 -0.55 -5.19 2.78
N SER A 43 0.77 -5.22 2.74
CA SER A 43 1.52 -5.45 1.49
C SER A 43 2.16 -6.82 1.52
N VAL A 44 1.84 -7.67 0.54
CA VAL A 44 2.37 -9.02 0.43
C VAL A 44 3.39 -9.08 -0.69
N TYR A 45 4.56 -9.65 -0.41
CA TYR A 45 5.64 -9.78 -1.39
C TYR A 45 6.36 -11.10 -1.26
N PHE A 46 6.90 -11.53 -2.40
CA PHE A 46 7.65 -12.76 -2.52
C PHE A 46 9.14 -12.50 -2.35
N SER A 47 9.86 -13.46 -1.78
CA SER A 47 11.31 -13.39 -1.64
C SER A 47 11.98 -13.36 -3.01
N TRP A 48 13.05 -12.56 -3.12
CA TRP A 48 13.89 -12.53 -4.33
C TRP A 48 14.78 -13.76 -4.46
N PHE A 49 15.05 -14.45 -3.34
CA PHE A 49 15.90 -15.65 -3.31
C PHE A 49 15.11 -16.94 -3.45
N ASP A 50 13.82 -16.91 -3.12
CA ASP A 50 12.94 -18.06 -3.16
C ASP A 50 11.55 -17.61 -3.61
N SER A 51 11.22 -17.89 -4.86
CA SER A 51 9.98 -17.40 -5.49
C SER A 51 8.70 -17.99 -4.88
N ASP A 52 8.83 -19.03 -4.06
CA ASP A 52 7.72 -19.65 -3.34
C ASP A 52 7.51 -19.04 -1.95
N LYS A 53 8.55 -18.44 -1.36
CA LYS A 53 8.44 -17.76 -0.07
C LYS A 53 7.76 -16.41 -0.21
N PHE A 54 6.88 -16.10 0.72
CA PHE A 54 6.24 -14.78 0.84
C PHE A 54 6.16 -14.32 2.30
N THR A 55 5.97 -13.01 2.47
CA THR A 55 5.73 -12.37 3.76
C THR A 55 4.79 -11.17 3.59
N GLY A 56 4.41 -10.53 4.70
CA GLY A 56 3.51 -9.39 4.72
C GLY A 56 3.99 -8.27 5.64
N ASP A 57 3.81 -7.04 5.17
CA ASP A 57 4.05 -5.82 5.92
C ASP A 57 2.73 -5.14 6.29
N LEU A 58 2.70 -4.56 7.48
CA LEU A 58 1.65 -3.67 7.95
C LEU A 58 2.14 -2.23 7.88
N TYR A 59 1.29 -1.35 7.35
CA TYR A 59 1.51 0.10 7.35
C TYR A 59 0.29 0.82 7.88
N LEU A 60 0.51 1.86 8.67
CA LEU A 60 -0.49 2.87 8.97
C LEU A 60 -0.16 4.13 8.19
N SER A 61 -1.14 4.69 7.49
CA SER A 61 -0.94 5.85 6.61
C SER A 61 -2.14 6.79 6.65
N LEU A 62 -1.93 8.08 6.33
CA LEU A 62 -3.01 9.04 6.09
C LEU A 62 -3.67 8.86 4.72
N TYR A 63 -3.03 8.08 3.86
CA TYR A 63 -3.46 7.91 2.48
C TYR A 63 -3.52 6.42 2.14
N PRO A 64 -4.30 6.02 1.12
CA PRO A 64 -4.39 4.64 0.69
C PRO A 64 -3.13 4.19 -0.09
N SER A 65 -1.93 4.61 0.33
CA SER A 65 -0.66 4.29 -0.32
C SER A 65 0.46 4.13 0.71
N ARG A 66 1.35 3.17 0.42
CA ARG A 66 2.55 2.89 1.21
C ARG A 66 3.80 3.61 0.69
N THR A 67 3.78 4.16 -0.52
CA THR A 67 4.99 4.64 -1.23
C THR A 67 5.70 5.78 -0.51
N TYR A 68 4.97 6.59 0.24
CA TYR A 68 5.52 7.73 1.00
C TYR A 68 5.70 7.43 2.48
N VAL A 69 5.32 6.22 2.90
CA VAL A 69 5.45 5.71 4.27
C VAL A 69 6.88 5.21 4.54
N ASP A 70 7.79 5.34 3.56
CA ASP A 70 9.18 4.90 3.73
C ASP A 70 9.86 5.73 4.84
N PRO A 71 10.23 5.10 5.98
CA PRO A 71 10.51 5.81 7.21
C PRO A 71 11.86 6.53 7.15
N THR A 72 11.84 7.86 7.17
CA THR A 72 13.03 8.65 7.51
C THR A 72 13.09 8.83 9.02
N GLY A 73 13.37 7.74 9.77
CA GLY A 73 13.61 7.79 11.22
C GLY A 73 12.69 6.88 12.03
N ASP A 74 11.45 7.31 12.27
CA ASP A 74 10.47 6.53 13.04
C ASP A 74 9.82 5.48 12.13
N THR A 75 9.94 4.21 12.50
CA THR A 75 9.38 3.06 11.78
C THR A 75 8.12 2.53 12.46
N SER A 76 7.60 3.11 13.54
CA SER A 76 6.50 2.54 14.33
C SER A 76 5.20 2.32 13.53
N TYR A 77 5.00 3.08 12.46
CA TYR A 77 3.87 2.96 11.53
C TYR A 77 4.14 2.03 10.34
N PHE A 78 5.23 1.27 10.38
CA PHE A 78 5.61 0.25 9.42
C PHE A 78 6.30 -0.92 10.12
N GLU A 79 5.73 -2.12 10.02
CA GLU A 79 6.43 -3.30 10.53
C GLU A 79 5.92 -4.59 9.87
N ARG A 80 6.73 -5.64 9.83
CA ARG A 80 6.29 -6.93 9.32
C ARG A 80 5.30 -7.59 10.25
N VAL A 81 4.33 -8.32 9.67
CA VAL A 81 3.33 -9.11 10.40
C VAL A 81 3.98 -10.00 11.48
N GLY A 82 5.12 -10.61 11.16
CA GLY A 82 5.84 -11.51 12.06
C GLY A 82 6.30 -10.89 13.38
N PHE A 83 6.55 -9.59 13.43
CA PHE A 83 7.00 -8.89 14.64
C PHE A 83 5.92 -8.81 15.72
N PHE A 84 4.65 -8.90 15.34
CA PHE A 84 3.54 -8.87 16.28
C PHE A 84 3.14 -10.26 16.76
N LEU A 85 3.81 -11.32 16.32
CA LEU A 85 3.51 -12.68 16.77
C LEU A 85 4.28 -13.02 18.05
N LEU A 86 3.57 -13.48 19.07
CA LEU A 86 4.18 -14.02 20.28
C LEU A 86 4.71 -15.42 20.01
N LYS A 87 5.56 -15.92 20.91
CA LYS A 87 6.11 -17.27 20.83
C LYS A 87 5.05 -18.33 20.55
N GLU A 88 3.91 -18.32 21.26
CA GLU A 88 2.86 -19.32 21.04
C GLU A 88 2.25 -19.24 19.63
N ASP A 89 2.04 -18.01 19.13
CA ASP A 89 1.53 -17.77 17.78
C ASP A 89 2.54 -18.29 16.74
N ARG A 90 3.84 -18.02 16.95
CA ARG A 90 4.90 -18.44 16.03
C ARG A 90 5.05 -19.96 15.99
N GLN A 91 5.00 -20.64 17.13
CA GLN A 91 5.05 -22.10 17.19
C GLN A 91 3.87 -22.76 16.48
N LYS A 92 2.70 -22.09 16.47
CA LYS A 92 1.49 -22.58 15.79
C LYS A 92 1.46 -22.28 14.29
N LEU A 93 1.88 -21.07 13.90
CA LEU A 93 1.61 -20.51 12.56
C LEU A 93 2.83 -20.55 11.63
N LEU A 94 4.03 -20.79 12.15
CA LEU A 94 5.27 -20.78 11.38
C LEU A 94 5.91 -22.16 11.30
N ASN A 95 6.69 -22.38 10.24
CA ASN A 95 7.46 -23.59 10.09
C ASN A 95 8.66 -23.62 11.08
N PRO A 96 8.71 -24.59 12.02
CA PRO A 96 9.73 -24.62 13.07
C PRO A 96 11.15 -24.88 12.56
N TYR A 97 11.29 -25.45 11.36
CA TYR A 97 12.60 -25.77 10.79
C TYR A 97 13.27 -24.58 10.09
N LEU A 98 12.53 -23.49 9.90
CA LEU A 98 12.97 -22.37 9.05
C LEU A 98 12.89 -21.01 9.75
N GLN A 99 12.21 -20.96 10.89
CA GLN A 99 11.89 -19.73 11.59
C GLN A 99 12.35 -19.83 13.04
N ASN A 100 12.74 -18.70 13.62
CA ASN A 100 12.98 -18.63 15.05
C ASN A 100 11.62 -18.59 15.77
N VAL A 101 11.07 -19.77 16.04
CA VAL A 101 9.74 -19.95 16.65
C VAL A 101 9.76 -19.82 18.17
N ASP A 102 10.94 -19.87 18.80
CA ASP A 102 11.08 -19.86 20.26
C ASP A 102 11.27 -18.47 20.89
N ARG A 103 11.11 -17.41 20.08
CA ARG A 103 11.19 -16.01 20.52
C ARG A 103 9.92 -15.26 20.16
N ASP A 104 9.67 -14.13 20.81
CA ASP A 104 8.67 -13.16 20.36
C ASP A 104 9.20 -12.34 19.18
N GLY A 105 8.33 -12.10 18.20
CA GLY A 105 8.59 -11.21 17.09
C GLY A 105 9.72 -11.59 16.11
N GLY A 106 10.01 -10.64 15.23
CA GLY A 106 10.93 -10.78 14.10
C GLY A 106 10.30 -11.35 12.83
N ASP A 107 11.10 -11.40 11.78
CA ASP A 107 10.70 -11.88 10.45
C ASP A 107 9.95 -13.22 10.50
N ALA A 108 8.95 -13.33 9.63
CA ALA A 108 8.15 -14.52 9.39
C ALA A 108 7.93 -14.67 7.88
N TRP A 109 8.07 -15.90 7.38
CA TRP A 109 7.89 -16.24 5.98
C TRP A 109 7.08 -17.53 5.87
N TRP A 110 6.24 -17.58 4.85
CA TRP A 110 5.37 -18.69 4.50
C TRP A 110 5.65 -19.16 3.07
N TYR A 111 5.17 -20.34 2.69
CA TYR A 111 5.33 -20.88 1.34
C TYR A 111 4.00 -20.86 0.59
N ALA A 112 3.97 -20.27 -0.59
CA ALA A 112 2.76 -20.22 -1.40
C ALA A 112 2.37 -21.61 -1.95
N SER A 113 3.30 -22.56 -2.02
CA SER A 113 3.03 -23.92 -2.45
C SER A 113 2.32 -24.77 -1.38
N ASP A 114 2.46 -24.42 -0.10
CA ASP A 114 1.88 -25.10 1.06
C ASP A 114 0.43 -24.64 1.30
N CYS A 115 -0.48 -25.60 1.44
CA CYS A 115 -1.92 -25.32 1.58
C CYS A 115 -2.24 -24.60 2.89
N ASP A 116 -1.56 -24.95 3.98
CA ASP A 116 -1.85 -24.38 5.31
C ASP A 116 -1.18 -23.01 5.48
N SER A 117 -0.14 -22.73 4.70
CA SER A 117 0.65 -21.50 4.80
C SER A 117 -0.17 -20.23 4.51
N LEU A 118 -1.14 -20.26 3.60
CA LEU A 118 -2.02 -19.11 3.35
C LEU A 118 -2.94 -18.85 4.55
N ASP A 119 -3.58 -19.88 5.07
CA ASP A 119 -4.47 -19.74 6.23
C ASP A 119 -3.71 -19.30 7.49
N ASN A 120 -2.50 -19.83 7.69
CA ASN A 120 -1.62 -19.41 8.78
C ASN A 120 -1.18 -17.94 8.62
N PHE A 121 -0.92 -17.49 7.40
CA PHE A 121 -0.63 -16.08 7.13
C PHE A 121 -1.83 -15.19 7.45
N ILE A 122 -3.03 -15.55 6.99
CA ILE A 122 -4.26 -14.80 7.28
C ILE A 122 -4.52 -14.73 8.79
N GLN A 123 -4.36 -15.85 9.50
CA GLN A 123 -4.46 -15.86 10.96
C GLN A 123 -3.41 -14.96 11.63
N SER A 124 -2.21 -14.90 11.06
CA SER A 124 -1.15 -14.00 11.53
C SER A 124 -1.53 -12.53 11.33
N VAL A 125 -2.16 -12.16 10.21
CA VAL A 125 -2.69 -10.80 9.98
C VAL A 125 -3.77 -10.44 11.01
N ILE A 126 -4.71 -11.35 11.28
CA ILE A 126 -5.78 -11.15 12.28
C ILE A 126 -5.21 -10.86 13.68
N ILE A 127 -4.12 -11.55 14.04
CA ILE A 127 -3.45 -11.37 15.34
C ILE A 127 -2.61 -10.08 15.34
N ALA A 128 -1.89 -9.81 14.25
CA ALA A 128 -0.95 -8.71 14.15
C ALA A 128 -1.64 -7.35 14.06
N GLU A 129 -2.74 -7.23 13.30
CA GLU A 129 -3.48 -5.98 13.09
C GLU A 129 -3.81 -5.23 14.40
N PRO A 130 -4.53 -5.82 15.38
CA PRO A 130 -4.86 -5.12 16.62
C PRO A 130 -3.61 -4.78 17.46
N ARG A 131 -2.57 -5.61 17.42
CA ARG A 131 -1.31 -5.38 18.15
C ARG A 131 -0.50 -4.23 17.53
N PHE A 132 -0.48 -4.17 16.20
CA PHE A 132 0.14 -3.09 15.42
C PHE A 132 -0.54 -1.75 15.71
N LEU A 133 -1.88 -1.72 15.68
CA LEU A 133 -2.66 -0.50 15.95
C LEU A 133 -2.59 -0.06 17.43
N ALA A 134 -2.34 -0.98 18.36
CA ALA A 134 -2.21 -0.67 19.78
C ALA A 134 -0.84 -0.08 20.17
N GLN A 135 0.11 0.05 19.23
CA GLN A 135 1.41 0.65 19.50
C GLN A 135 1.27 2.09 19.99
N LYS A 136 1.96 2.41 21.08
CA LYS A 136 1.88 3.74 21.69
C LYS A 136 2.42 4.80 20.73
N GLY A 137 1.57 5.77 20.38
CA GLY A 137 1.96 6.92 19.58
C GLY A 137 2.05 6.68 18.07
N ILE A 138 1.62 5.52 17.57
CA ILE A 138 1.68 5.18 16.14
C ILE A 138 0.97 6.21 15.26
N GLU A 139 -0.23 6.65 15.65
CA GLU A 139 -0.98 7.69 14.92
C GLU A 139 -0.21 9.01 14.88
N GLN A 140 0.36 9.42 16.02
CA GLN A 140 1.15 10.65 16.09
C GLN A 140 2.41 10.56 15.23
N ALA A 141 3.05 9.40 15.16
CA ALA A 141 4.20 9.17 14.30
C ALA A 141 3.84 9.32 12.82
N VAL A 142 2.67 8.79 12.40
CA VAL A 142 2.14 9.01 11.03
C VAL A 142 1.88 10.51 10.79
N LEU A 143 1.19 11.19 11.71
CA LEU A 143 0.89 12.62 11.59
C LEU A 143 2.15 13.48 11.53
N ASN A 144 3.20 13.12 12.25
CA ASN A 144 4.45 13.87 12.29
C ASN A 144 5.33 13.63 11.04
N ASN A 145 5.03 12.63 10.21
CA ASN A 145 5.78 12.35 9.01
C ASN A 145 5.54 13.44 7.94
N LYS A 146 6.49 14.37 7.84
CA LYS A 146 6.44 15.49 6.89
C LYS A 146 6.43 15.03 5.43
N LYS A 147 7.10 13.93 5.09
CA LYS A 147 7.15 13.40 3.72
C LYS A 147 5.78 12.85 3.31
N LEU A 148 5.11 12.16 4.22
CA LEU A 148 3.72 11.74 4.03
C LEU A 148 2.82 12.95 3.86
N ARG A 149 2.90 13.96 4.72
CA ARG A 149 2.00 15.12 4.64
C ARG A 149 2.24 15.97 3.37
N LEU A 150 3.45 16.48 3.18
CA LEU A 150 3.74 17.46 2.13
C LEU A 150 3.98 16.81 0.76
N GLY A 151 4.78 15.74 0.72
CA GLY A 151 5.16 15.10 -0.54
C GLY A 151 4.00 14.39 -1.22
N TYR A 152 3.06 13.84 -0.44
CA TYR A 152 1.86 13.22 -0.96
C TYR A 152 0.88 14.25 -1.54
N GLN A 153 0.62 15.33 -0.80
CA GLN A 153 -0.33 16.35 -1.22
C GLN A 153 0.10 17.01 -2.52
N ASP A 154 1.36 17.44 -2.61
CA ASP A 154 1.87 18.14 -3.79
C ASP A 154 1.89 17.27 -5.04
N LEU A 155 2.12 15.97 -4.89
CA LEU A 155 2.21 15.05 -6.03
C LEU A 155 0.85 14.47 -6.41
N VAL A 156 0.19 13.81 -5.46
CA VAL A 156 -0.98 12.99 -5.75
C VAL A 156 -2.20 13.85 -6.06
N LEU A 157 -2.41 14.94 -5.30
CA LEU A 157 -3.55 15.83 -5.53
C LEU A 157 -3.39 16.61 -6.84
N GLU A 158 -2.16 17.01 -7.19
CA GLU A 158 -1.90 17.68 -8.46
C GLU A 158 -2.21 16.75 -9.64
N ILE A 159 -1.79 15.48 -9.57
CA ILE A 159 -2.14 14.48 -10.59
C ILE A 159 -3.65 14.23 -10.64
N ILE A 160 -4.35 14.14 -9.51
CA ILE A 160 -5.82 14.02 -9.49
C ILE A 160 -6.47 15.20 -10.19
N ARG A 161 -6.07 16.44 -9.85
CA ARG A 161 -6.58 17.66 -10.46
C ARG A 161 -6.38 17.64 -11.98
N LEU A 162 -5.19 17.27 -12.44
CA LEU A 162 -4.89 17.13 -13.86
C LEU A 162 -5.73 16.03 -14.53
N ALA A 163 -6.01 14.91 -13.85
CA ALA A 163 -6.76 13.79 -14.40
C ALA A 163 -8.25 14.09 -14.57
N ILE A 164 -8.84 14.87 -13.66
CA ILE A 164 -10.27 15.22 -13.69
C ILE A 164 -10.58 16.49 -14.49
N ASP A 165 -9.57 17.33 -14.77
CA ASP A 165 -9.73 18.54 -15.57
C ASP A 165 -10.11 18.18 -17.03
N PRO A 166 -11.29 18.59 -17.52
CA PRO A 166 -11.72 18.31 -18.88
C PRO A 166 -10.75 18.81 -19.96
N ASN A 167 -10.01 19.89 -19.69
CA ASN A 167 -9.07 20.47 -20.66
C ASN A 167 -7.81 19.61 -20.85
N ASN A 168 -7.45 18.79 -19.85
CA ASN A 168 -6.31 17.88 -19.90
C ASN A 168 -6.69 16.48 -20.42
N GLN A 169 -7.95 16.29 -20.83
CA GLN A 169 -8.42 15.03 -21.44
C GLN A 169 -8.13 14.95 -22.94
N ILE A 170 -7.67 16.04 -23.56
CA ILE A 170 -7.27 16.07 -24.97
C ILE A 170 -6.11 15.09 -25.17
N ALA A 171 -6.22 14.24 -26.20
CA ALA A 171 -5.24 13.22 -26.50
C ALA A 171 -3.91 13.87 -26.94
N MET A 172 -3.00 14.06 -25.99
CA MET A 172 -1.58 14.27 -26.29
C MET A 172 -0.93 12.92 -26.55
N GLU A 173 -0.13 12.81 -27.61
CA GLU A 173 0.84 11.73 -27.72
C GLU A 173 1.89 11.94 -26.62
N LEU A 174 1.85 11.04 -25.64
CA LEU A 174 2.74 11.07 -24.50
C LEU A 174 3.79 9.98 -24.67
N VAL A 175 5.05 10.35 -24.40
CA VAL A 175 6.26 9.65 -24.86
C VAL A 175 6.52 8.38 -24.04
N ALA A 176 6.05 8.34 -22.78
CA ALA A 176 6.34 7.27 -21.83
C ALA A 176 5.16 6.35 -21.52
N GLN A 177 3.98 6.57 -22.12
CA GLN A 177 2.78 5.82 -21.75
C GLN A 177 2.85 4.32 -22.05
N PRO A 178 2.23 3.49 -21.20
CA PRO A 178 1.93 2.12 -21.58
C PRO A 178 0.96 2.13 -22.77
N LYS A 179 1.20 1.27 -23.77
CA LYS A 179 0.33 1.12 -24.96
C LYS A 179 -1.08 0.63 -24.63
N THR A 180 -1.26 0.14 -23.42
CA THR A 180 -2.50 -0.42 -22.86
C THR A 180 -2.69 0.16 -21.47
N ASP A 181 -3.87 0.01 -20.89
CA ASP A 181 -4.10 0.29 -19.47
C ASP A 181 -3.80 -0.96 -18.63
N PRO A 182 -2.57 -1.12 -18.10
CA PRO A 182 -2.17 -2.36 -17.42
C PRO A 182 -2.93 -2.60 -16.12
N PHE A 183 -3.52 -1.55 -15.53
CA PHE A 183 -4.14 -1.58 -14.21
C PHE A 183 -5.66 -1.39 -14.26
N LYS A 184 -6.22 -1.13 -15.45
CA LYS A 184 -7.65 -0.84 -15.66
C LYS A 184 -8.13 0.39 -14.87
N ILE A 185 -7.25 1.37 -14.69
CA ILE A 185 -7.54 2.61 -13.94
C ILE A 185 -8.01 3.75 -14.84
N GLY A 186 -7.81 3.62 -16.16
CA GLY A 186 -8.07 4.62 -17.19
C GLY A 186 -6.80 5.34 -17.62
N MET A 187 -6.64 5.53 -18.94
CA MET A 187 -5.45 6.18 -19.51
C MET A 187 -5.27 7.63 -19.05
N GLN A 188 -6.33 8.32 -18.61
CA GLN A 188 -6.27 9.69 -18.11
C GLN A 188 -5.34 9.85 -16.89
N TRP A 189 -5.21 8.83 -16.04
CA TRP A 189 -4.32 8.89 -14.88
C TRP A 189 -2.85 8.83 -15.27
N PHE A 190 -2.53 7.99 -16.26
CA PHE A 190 -1.20 7.97 -16.85
C PHE A 190 -0.90 9.28 -17.58
N ARG A 191 -1.90 9.94 -18.18
CA ARG A 191 -1.71 11.24 -18.84
C ARG A 191 -1.37 12.32 -17.83
N ALA A 192 -2.18 12.42 -16.78
CA ALA A 192 -1.99 13.37 -15.70
C ALA A 192 -0.63 13.21 -15.01
N ALA A 193 -0.23 11.96 -14.73
CA ALA A 193 1.07 11.67 -14.12
C ALA A 193 2.23 12.10 -15.04
N GLU A 194 2.14 11.88 -16.35
CA GLU A 194 3.19 12.30 -17.28
C GLU A 194 3.28 13.83 -17.40
N ILE A 195 2.14 14.51 -17.48
CA ILE A 195 2.06 15.98 -17.50
C ILE A 195 2.72 16.56 -16.23
N TYR A 196 2.37 16.03 -15.06
CA TYR A 196 2.99 16.42 -13.80
C TYR A 196 4.51 16.26 -13.84
N MET A 197 5.01 15.10 -14.27
CA MET A 197 6.45 14.84 -14.35
C MET A 197 7.16 15.79 -15.32
N GLN A 198 6.56 16.09 -16.49
CA GLN A 198 7.11 17.04 -17.44
C GLN A 198 7.17 18.46 -16.86
N GLN A 199 6.10 18.93 -16.21
CA GLN A 199 6.03 20.25 -15.58
C GLN A 199 7.06 20.43 -14.46
N ARG A 200 7.41 19.34 -13.76
CA ARG A 200 8.43 19.32 -12.70
C ARG A 200 9.85 19.06 -13.21
N GLY A 201 10.05 19.01 -14.54
CA GLY A 201 11.37 18.88 -15.14
C GLY A 201 12.01 17.51 -14.93
N TYR A 202 11.22 16.46 -14.72
CA TYR A 202 11.74 15.10 -14.75
C TYR A 202 12.34 14.86 -16.13
N GLY A 203 13.61 14.40 -16.18
CA GLY A 203 14.30 14.14 -17.44
C GLY A 203 13.68 12.95 -18.20
N LYS A 204 14.36 11.81 -18.22
CA LYS A 204 13.79 10.60 -18.83
C LYS A 204 12.76 9.98 -17.89
N ILE A 205 11.48 10.14 -18.21
CA ILE A 205 10.36 9.51 -17.49
C ILE A 205 10.47 7.98 -17.62
N LYS A 206 10.65 7.30 -16.49
CA LYS A 206 10.68 5.84 -16.43
C LYS A 206 9.24 5.33 -16.38
N LYS A 207 8.93 4.33 -17.20
CA LYS A 207 7.61 3.64 -17.21
C LYS A 207 7.15 3.25 -15.81
N ALA A 208 8.07 2.71 -15.01
CA ALA A 208 7.81 2.31 -13.64
C ALA A 208 7.35 3.49 -12.75
N GLN A 209 8.04 4.62 -12.83
CA GLN A 209 7.66 5.78 -12.02
C GLN A 209 6.30 6.34 -12.44
N LEU A 210 6.03 6.39 -13.74
CA LEU A 210 4.76 6.84 -14.30
C LEU A 210 3.58 5.96 -13.83
N GLU A 211 3.75 4.65 -13.92
CA GLU A 211 2.77 3.66 -13.47
C GLU A 211 2.47 3.75 -11.97
N ASP A 212 3.48 4.01 -11.14
CA ASP A 212 3.30 4.16 -9.69
C ASP A 212 2.49 5.43 -9.37
N PHE A 213 2.89 6.58 -9.94
CA PHE A 213 2.20 7.85 -9.73
C PHE A 213 0.74 7.82 -10.21
N ALA A 214 0.49 7.22 -11.37
CA ALA A 214 -0.87 7.09 -11.91
C ALA A 214 -1.77 6.22 -11.01
N SER A 215 -1.25 5.08 -10.54
CA SER A 215 -2.00 4.15 -9.68
C SER A 215 -2.33 4.78 -8.33
N GLU A 216 -1.39 5.54 -7.76
CA GLU A 216 -1.58 6.24 -6.48
C GLU A 216 -2.65 7.33 -6.56
N ALA A 217 -2.60 8.16 -7.60
CA ALA A 217 -3.61 9.20 -7.83
C ALA A 217 -5.00 8.61 -7.99
N TYR A 218 -5.14 7.56 -8.81
CA TYR A 218 -6.42 6.88 -8.98
C TYR A 218 -6.95 6.29 -7.67
N MET A 219 -6.10 5.58 -6.94
CA MET A 219 -6.47 4.93 -5.68
C MET A 219 -6.94 5.95 -4.64
N THR A 220 -6.25 7.09 -4.54
CA THR A 220 -6.65 8.20 -3.66
C THR A 220 -7.99 8.77 -4.04
N TYR A 221 -8.17 9.09 -5.33
CA TYR A 221 -9.42 9.62 -5.84
C TYR A 221 -10.59 8.65 -5.59
N TYR A 222 -10.40 7.37 -5.87
CA TYR A 222 -11.40 6.33 -5.65
C TYR A 222 -11.85 6.26 -4.19
N TYR A 223 -10.91 6.25 -3.23
CA TYR A 223 -11.25 6.22 -1.82
C TYR A 223 -11.92 7.51 -1.31
N GLN A 224 -11.49 8.67 -1.80
CA GLN A 224 -12.15 9.94 -1.49
C GLN A 224 -13.61 9.96 -1.98
N GLN A 225 -13.89 9.40 -3.15
CA GLN A 225 -15.25 9.29 -3.68
C GLN A 225 -16.10 8.33 -2.86
N LEU A 226 -15.57 7.17 -2.46
CA LEU A 226 -16.29 6.18 -1.66
C LEU A 226 -16.67 6.70 -0.27
N ASN A 227 -15.80 7.48 0.36
CA ASN A 227 -16.00 7.97 1.72
C ASN A 227 -16.83 9.27 1.78
N GLY A 228 -17.21 9.85 0.62
CA GLY A 228 -17.91 11.14 0.58
C GLY A 228 -17.04 12.34 0.97
N ASP A 229 -15.74 12.12 1.16
CA ASP A 229 -14.76 13.07 1.70
C ASP A 229 -13.93 13.74 0.60
N TYR A 230 -14.47 13.91 -0.62
CA TYR A 230 -13.82 14.78 -1.58
C TYR A 230 -13.97 16.24 -1.14
N ASN A 231 -13.09 16.66 -0.23
CA ASN A 231 -12.93 18.04 0.18
C ASN A 231 -11.45 18.45 -0.02
N PRO A 232 -11.11 19.07 -1.17
CA PRO A 232 -9.75 19.56 -1.40
C PRO A 232 -9.27 20.54 -0.31
N VAL A 233 -10.19 21.19 0.41
CA VAL A 233 -9.89 22.16 1.48
C VAL A 233 -9.42 21.49 2.77
N LEU A 234 -9.89 20.28 3.11
CA LEU A 234 -9.45 19.56 4.32
C LEU A 234 -7.99 19.07 4.24
N LEU A 235 -7.48 18.93 3.01
CA LEU A 235 -6.09 18.57 2.75
C LEU A 235 -5.16 19.80 2.84
N GLU A 236 -5.66 20.97 2.43
CA GLU A 236 -4.95 22.25 2.57
C GLU A 236 -5.01 22.81 4.00
N SER A 237 -5.99 22.41 4.82
CA SER A 237 -6.19 22.94 6.17
C SER A 237 -5.47 22.19 7.28
N TYR A 238 -4.58 21.23 6.96
CA TYR A 238 -3.80 20.52 7.97
C TYR A 238 -2.63 21.39 8.44
N GLU A 239 -2.91 22.35 9.32
CA GLU A 239 -1.85 23.10 9.98
C GLU A 239 -1.03 22.14 10.85
N PRO A 240 0.31 22.20 10.79
CA PRO A 240 1.16 21.37 11.63
C PRO A 240 0.86 21.68 13.10
N TYR A 241 0.62 20.64 13.90
CA TYR A 241 0.83 20.74 15.34
C TYR A 241 2.31 21.14 15.55
N GLU A 242 2.51 22.35 16.08
CA GLU A 242 3.80 22.83 16.62
C GLU A 242 4.21 22.03 17.86
#